data_AF-A0A9E3BK45-F1
#
_entry.id   AF-A0A9E3BK45-F1
#
_cell.length_a   1.000
_cell.length_b   1.000
_cell.length_c   1.000
_cell.angle_alpha   90.00
_cell.angle_beta   90.00
_cell.angle_gamma   90.00
#
_symmetry.space_group_name_H-M   'P 1'
#
loop_
_entity.id
_entity.type
_entity.pdbx_description
1 polymer ?
#
loop_
_entity_poly.entity_id
_entity_poly.type
_entity_poly.pdbx_seq_one_letter_code
_entity_poly.pdbx_strand_id
1 'polypeptide(L)'
;MTLRPGLRRLLTAALVAAALFFLGRTILRNADQLRSFRWEVRPGLLVLSVVLLALVLLWGVVVWQLLLRKCGVRVPFLALARAWFLSNLSRYIPGVVWQFVSLAQLGPTFGLTPAVTVTSLLVQMGFLLLSAGAVGVWLLPAPLAGPLAPVLPVLRWLTPAALLLVHPRVIRSGLG
;
A
#
# COMPACT_ATOMS: atom_id res chain seq x y z
N MET A 1 16.27 -20.74 -3.86
CA MET A 1 16.74 -20.68 -5.27
C MET A 1 17.22 -19.27 -5.59
N THR A 2 18.52 -19.02 -5.49
CA THR A 2 19.12 -17.71 -5.82
C THR A 2 19.43 -17.67 -7.31
N LEU A 3 18.66 -16.90 -8.08
CA LEU A 3 18.93 -16.66 -9.51
C LEU A 3 20.33 -16.04 -9.67
N ARG A 4 21.09 -16.50 -10.68
CA ARG A 4 22.40 -15.90 -11.01
C ARG A 4 22.23 -14.39 -11.23
N PRO A 5 23.13 -13.54 -10.72
CA PRO A 5 22.97 -12.08 -10.76
C PRO A 5 22.83 -11.52 -12.19
N GLY A 6 23.46 -12.17 -13.18
CA GLY A 6 23.29 -11.84 -14.61
C GLY A 6 21.88 -12.15 -15.14
N LEU A 7 21.31 -13.30 -14.78
CA LEU A 7 19.96 -13.68 -15.18
C LEU A 7 18.91 -12.73 -14.57
N ARG A 8 19.08 -12.33 -13.31
CA ARG A 8 18.20 -11.33 -12.68
C ARG A 8 18.23 -10.00 -13.43
N ARG A 9 19.42 -9.49 -13.77
CA ARG A 9 19.56 -8.24 -14.53
C ARG A 9 18.93 -8.34 -15.92
N LEU A 10 19.16 -9.46 -16.62
CA LEU A 10 18.58 -9.71 -17.94
C LEU A 10 17.04 -9.76 -17.87
N LEU A 11 16.47 -10.48 -16.90
CA LEU A 11 15.02 -10.54 -16.69
C LEU A 11 14.44 -9.18 -16.34
N THR A 12 15.07 -8.41 -15.45
CA THR A 12 14.65 -7.05 -15.13
C THR A 12 14.70 -6.16 -16.36
N ALA A 13 15.78 -6.20 -17.14
CA ALA A 13 15.92 -5.42 -18.36
C ALA A 13 14.86 -5.82 -19.41
N ALA A 14 14.63 -7.12 -19.61
CA ALA A 14 13.61 -7.62 -20.51
C ALA A 14 12.20 -7.18 -20.09
N LEU A 15 11.89 -7.22 -18.80
CA LEU A 15 10.59 -6.81 -18.27
C LEU A 15 10.37 -5.30 -18.40
N VAL A 16 11.40 -4.49 -18.10
CA VAL A 16 11.37 -3.03 -18.33
C VAL A 16 11.20 -2.72 -19.81
N ALA A 17 11.96 -3.39 -20.69
CA ALA A 17 11.84 -3.21 -22.14
C ALA A 17 10.45 -3.61 -22.65
N ALA A 18 9.89 -4.71 -22.17
CA ALA A 18 8.54 -5.15 -22.51
C ALA A 18 7.48 -4.14 -22.04
N ALA A 19 7.61 -3.60 -20.83
CA ALA A 19 6.70 -2.57 -20.31
C ALA A 19 6.78 -1.28 -21.14
N LEU A 20 7.98 -0.80 -21.46
CA LEU A 20 8.18 0.38 -22.31
C LEU A 20 7.67 0.16 -23.74
N PHE A 21 7.93 -1.02 -24.32
CA PHE A 21 7.41 -1.39 -25.63
C PHE A 21 5.88 -1.42 -25.65
N PHE A 22 5.26 -2.04 -24.64
CA PHE A 22 3.81 -2.08 -24.52
C PHE A 22 3.20 -0.69 -24.35
N LEU A 23 3.81 0.16 -23.51
CA LEU A 23 3.38 1.53 -23.29
C LEU A 23 3.49 2.36 -24.58
N GLY A 24 4.65 2.31 -25.25
CA GLY A 24 4.89 3.00 -26.52
C GLY A 24 3.94 2.53 -27.62
N ARG A 25 3.79 1.21 -27.79
CA ARG A 25 2.84 0.63 -28.74
C ARG A 25 1.41 1.08 -28.46
N THR A 26 1.00 1.13 -27.19
CA THR A 26 -0.35 1.56 -26.79
C THR A 26 -0.57 3.04 -27.09
N ILE A 27 0.42 3.88 -26.80
CA ILE A 27 0.36 5.32 -27.14
C ILE A 27 0.25 5.52 -28.64
N LEU A 28 1.09 4.84 -29.43
CA LEU A 28 1.08 4.96 -30.90
C LEU A 28 -0.23 4.45 -31.50
N ARG A 29 -0.77 3.32 -31.01
CA ARG A 29 -2.04 2.76 -31.50
C ARG A 29 -3.25 3.64 -31.19
N ASN A 30 -3.19 4.41 -30.11
CA ASN A 30 -4.27 5.29 -29.68
C ASN A 30 -3.91 6.78 -29.83
N ALA A 31 -2.95 7.11 -30.69
CA ALA A 31 -2.42 8.47 -30.83
C ALA A 31 -3.50 9.47 -31.30
N ASP A 32 -4.35 9.06 -32.24
CA ASP A 32 -5.43 9.92 -32.72
C ASP A 32 -6.50 10.14 -31.65
N GLN A 33 -6.78 9.14 -30.82
CA GLN A 33 -7.68 9.25 -29.67
C GLN A 33 -7.12 10.18 -28.60
N LEU A 34 -5.80 10.11 -28.33
CA LEU A 34 -5.11 11.01 -27.39
C LEU A 34 -5.09 12.45 -27.90
N ARG A 35 -4.88 12.67 -29.21
CA ARG A 35 -4.89 14.01 -29.82
C ARG A 35 -6.27 14.65 -29.87
N SER A 36 -7.31 13.85 -30.06
CA SER A 36 -8.70 14.31 -30.05
C SER A 36 -9.30 14.43 -28.65
N PHE A 37 -8.62 13.92 -27.62
CA PHE A 37 -9.08 14.03 -26.23
C PHE A 37 -9.05 15.49 -25.76
N ARG A 38 -10.21 16.00 -25.35
CA ARG A 38 -10.33 17.32 -24.76
C ARG A 38 -10.02 17.24 -23.27
N TRP A 39 -8.95 17.91 -22.85
CA TRP A 39 -8.57 17.99 -21.45
C TRP A 39 -9.55 18.89 -20.68
N GLU A 40 -10.50 18.27 -19.99
CA GLU A 40 -11.39 18.97 -19.06
C GLU A 40 -10.89 18.80 -17.62
N VAL A 41 -10.09 19.75 -17.14
CA VAL A 41 -9.71 19.78 -15.73
C VAL A 41 -10.86 20.41 -14.94
N ARG A 42 -11.48 19.62 -14.06
CA ARG A 42 -12.51 20.08 -13.13
C ARG A 42 -11.84 20.45 -11.80
N PRO A 43 -11.65 21.75 -11.48
CA PRO A 43 -10.84 22.15 -10.32
C PRO A 43 -11.39 21.61 -9.00
N GLY A 44 -12.72 21.54 -8.85
CA GLY A 44 -13.35 20.98 -7.66
C GLY A 44 -13.01 19.50 -7.44
N LEU A 45 -13.02 18.68 -8.50
CA LEU A 45 -12.61 17.28 -8.41
C LEU A 45 -11.11 17.13 -8.17
N LEU A 46 -10.30 18.00 -8.78
CA LEU A 46 -8.86 18.02 -8.55
C LEU A 46 -8.53 18.30 -7.08
N VAL A 47 -9.09 19.38 -6.52
CA VAL A 47 -8.91 19.72 -5.10
C VAL A 47 -9.42 18.60 -4.20
N LEU A 48 -10.61 18.05 -4.48
CA LEU A 48 -11.15 16.94 -3.70
C LEU A 48 -10.20 15.73 -3.72
N SER A 49 -9.65 15.36 -4.88
CA SER A 49 -8.71 14.25 -4.99
C SER A 49 -7.43 14.47 -4.17
N VAL A 50 -6.89 15.70 -4.18
CA VAL A 50 -5.70 16.06 -3.42
C VAL A 50 -5.98 16.00 -1.91
N VAL A 51 -7.13 16.51 -1.48
CA VAL A 51 -7.56 16.46 -0.08
C VAL A 51 -7.75 15.02 0.37
N LEU A 52 -8.46 14.19 -0.41
CA LEU A 52 -8.65 12.77 -0.08
C LEU A 52 -7.32 12.02 -0.02
N LEU A 53 -6.39 12.30 -0.94
CA LEU A 53 -5.05 11.72 -0.91
C LEU A 53 -4.30 12.13 0.37
N ALA A 54 -4.31 13.41 0.74
CA ALA A 54 -3.68 13.89 1.96
C ALA A 54 -4.28 13.24 3.20
N LEU A 55 -5.61 13.11 3.27
CA LEU A 55 -6.30 12.45 4.37
C LEU A 55 -5.91 10.98 4.49
N VAL A 56 -5.82 10.24 3.38
CA VAL A 56 -5.37 8.83 3.38
C VAL A 56 -3.93 8.70 3.87
N LEU A 57 -3.04 9.61 3.45
CA LEU A 57 -1.64 9.60 3.88
C LEU A 57 -1.51 9.89 5.39
N LEU A 58 -2.26 10.88 5.90
CA LEU A 58 -2.30 11.22 7.32
C LEU A 58 -2.95 10.09 8.14
N TRP A 59 -3.98 9.43 7.60
CA TRP A 59 -4.61 8.28 8.22
C TRP A 59 -3.61 7.14 8.46
N GLY A 60 -2.70 6.90 7.52
CA GLY A 60 -1.59 5.96 7.70
C GLY A 60 -0.74 6.25 8.94
N VAL A 61 -0.47 7.54 9.23
CA VAL A 61 0.26 7.97 10.44
C VAL A 61 -0.58 7.73 11.69
N VAL A 62 -1.87 8.05 11.66
CA VAL A 62 -2.80 7.82 12.79
C VAL A 62 -2.84 6.33 13.15
N VAL A 63 -3.03 5.46 12.16
CA VAL A 63 -3.05 4.00 12.36
C VAL A 63 -1.74 3.53 12.98
N TRP A 64 -0.60 4.00 12.47
CA TRP A 64 0.70 3.62 13.03
C TRP A 64 0.86 4.12 14.47
N GLN A 65 0.45 5.34 14.78
CA GLN A 65 0.49 5.90 16.14
C GLN A 65 -0.35 5.06 17.11
N LEU A 66 -1.53 4.61 16.69
CA LEU A 66 -2.40 3.74 17.48
C LEU A 66 -1.75 2.38 17.74
N LEU A 67 -1.09 1.79 16.75
CA LEU A 67 -0.35 0.53 16.91
C LEU A 67 0.81 0.70 17.91
N LEU A 68 1.59 1.76 17.80
CA LEU A 68 2.69 2.05 18.73
C LEU A 68 2.19 2.23 20.17
N ARG A 69 1.05 2.90 20.36
CA ARG A 69 0.41 3.03 21.68
C ARG A 69 0.01 1.67 22.27
N LYS A 70 -0.40 0.71 21.44
CA LYS A 70 -0.69 -0.67 21.88
C LYS A 70 0.57 -1.44 22.24
N CYS A 71 1.70 -1.09 21.64
CA CYS A 71 3.03 -1.61 22.01
C CYS A 71 3.66 -0.87 23.21
N GLY A 72 2.92 0.04 23.87
CA GLY A 72 3.40 0.79 25.04
C GLY A 72 4.22 2.03 24.71
N VAL A 73 4.40 2.38 23.42
CA VAL A 73 5.21 3.53 23.00
C VAL A 73 4.31 4.72 22.64
N ARG A 74 4.61 5.89 23.20
CA ARG A 74 3.87 7.13 22.93
C ARG A 74 4.77 8.12 22.19
N VAL A 75 4.49 8.33 20.91
CA VAL A 75 5.20 9.31 20.06
C VAL A 75 4.23 10.41 19.65
N PRO A 76 4.62 11.71 19.71
CA PRO A 76 3.78 12.80 19.23
C PRO A 76 3.51 12.67 17.73
N PHE A 77 2.30 13.03 17.30
CA PHE A 77 1.84 12.81 15.92
C PHE A 77 2.77 13.45 14.89
N LEU A 78 3.20 14.69 15.12
CA LEU A 78 4.01 15.43 14.15
C LEU A 78 5.41 14.80 13.94
N ALA A 79 6.01 14.29 15.01
CA ALA A 79 7.29 13.58 14.92
C ALA A 79 7.13 12.27 14.11
N LEU A 80 6.05 11.54 14.38
CA LEU A 80 5.72 10.32 13.66
C LEU A 80 5.40 10.59 12.18
N ALA A 81 4.66 11.66 11.89
CA ALA A 81 4.34 12.09 10.53
C ALA A 81 5.61 12.41 9.75
N ARG A 82 6.54 13.17 10.34
CA ARG A 82 7.84 13.48 9.71
C ARG A 82 8.60 12.20 9.37
N ALA A 83 8.69 11.26 10.31
CA ALA A 83 9.37 9.98 10.09
C ALA A 83 8.68 9.13 9.02
N TRP A 84 7.34 9.08 9.03
CA TRP A 84 6.53 8.36 8.05
C TRP A 84 6.75 8.92 6.65
N PHE A 85 6.57 10.23 6.46
CA PHE A 85 6.70 10.85 5.14
C PHE A 85 8.13 10.78 4.60
N LEU A 86 9.14 10.97 5.45
CA LEU A 86 10.54 10.85 5.01
C LEU A 86 10.88 9.42 4.57
N SER A 87 10.43 8.42 5.33
CA SER A 87 10.59 7.01 4.98
C SER A 87 9.76 6.60 3.75
N ASN A 88 8.60 7.24 3.53
CA ASN A 88 7.80 7.03 2.33
C ASN A 88 8.49 7.67 1.11
N LEU A 89 9.12 8.83 1.25
CA LEU A 89 9.83 9.49 0.16
C LEU A 89 11.06 8.71 -0.28
N SER A 90 11.77 8.07 0.67
CA SER A 90 12.97 7.29 0.37
C SER A 90 12.70 6.05 -0.48
N ARG A 91 11.45 5.57 -0.59
CA ARG A 91 11.11 4.42 -1.46
C ARG A 91 11.21 4.74 -2.96
N TYR A 92 11.17 6.03 -3.31
CA TYR A 92 11.29 6.49 -4.69
C TYR A 92 12.75 6.64 -5.11
N ILE A 93 13.68 6.55 -4.16
CA ILE A 93 15.11 6.51 -4.42
C ILE A 93 15.48 5.06 -4.79
N PRO A 94 16.25 4.83 -5.86
CA PRO A 94 16.70 3.49 -6.22
C PRO A 94 17.45 2.83 -5.05
N GLY A 95 16.89 1.73 -4.55
CA GLY A 95 17.36 0.97 -3.39
C GLY A 95 16.24 0.71 -2.37
N VAL A 96 15.67 -0.49 -2.38
CA VAL A 96 14.55 -0.88 -1.47
C VAL A 96 14.89 -0.70 0.03
N VAL A 97 16.18 -0.62 0.34
CA VAL A 97 16.71 -0.54 1.71
C VAL A 97 16.46 0.84 2.37
N TRP A 98 16.30 1.91 1.59
CA TRP A 98 16.29 3.28 2.14
C TRP A 98 15.11 3.58 3.08
N GLN A 99 13.95 2.97 2.82
CA GLN A 99 12.79 3.07 3.71
C GLN A 99 13.10 2.50 5.10
N PHE A 100 13.76 1.34 5.15
CA PHE A 100 14.12 0.70 6.42
C PHE A 100 15.26 1.43 7.12
N VAL A 101 16.23 1.97 6.38
CA VAL A 101 17.32 2.78 6.95
C VAL A 101 16.76 4.04 7.61
N SER A 102 15.82 4.73 6.95
CA SER A 102 15.17 5.93 7.50
C SER A 102 14.48 5.63 8.83
N LEU A 103 13.74 4.51 8.90
CA LEU A 103 13.09 4.04 10.12
C LEU A 103 14.10 3.56 11.19
N ALA A 104 15.20 2.94 10.81
CA ALA A 104 16.23 2.47 11.74
C ALA A 104 17.00 3.64 12.38
N GLN A 105 17.20 4.74 11.66
CA GLN A 105 17.85 5.94 12.21
C GLN A 105 16.90 6.79 13.05
N LEU A 106 15.62 6.87 12.65
CA LEU A 106 14.61 7.68 13.35
C LEU A 106 13.93 6.93 14.50
N GLY A 107 13.91 5.60 14.50
CA GLY A 107 13.28 4.80 15.54
C GLY A 107 13.85 5.06 16.94
N PRO A 108 15.18 4.97 17.13
CA PRO A 108 15.81 5.16 18.45
C PRO A 108 15.56 6.54 19.06
N THR A 109 15.46 7.60 18.24
CA THR A 109 15.20 8.97 18.74
C THR A 109 13.79 9.13 19.32
N PHE A 110 12.90 8.17 19.07
CA PHE A 110 11.56 8.10 19.65
C PHE A 110 11.38 6.95 20.66
N GLY A 111 12.48 6.30 21.07
CA GLY A 111 12.44 5.14 21.97
C GLY A 111 11.86 3.88 21.33
N LEU A 112 11.79 3.82 20.00
CA LEU A 112 11.28 2.65 19.29
C LEU A 112 12.38 1.59 19.17
N THR A 113 12.11 0.40 19.67
CA THR A 113 12.97 -0.75 19.40
C THR A 113 12.78 -1.22 17.94
N PRO A 114 13.80 -1.82 17.31
CA PRO A 114 13.67 -2.39 15.96
C PRO A 114 12.52 -3.41 15.87
N ALA A 115 12.36 -4.25 16.90
CA ALA A 115 11.28 -5.23 16.97
C ALA A 115 9.88 -4.57 16.94
N VAL A 116 9.63 -3.56 17.79
CA VAL A 116 8.34 -2.84 17.80
C VAL A 116 8.09 -2.15 16.46
N THR A 117 9.13 -1.57 15.85
CA THR A 117 9.03 -0.90 14.55
C THR A 117 8.63 -1.88 13.45
N VAL A 118 9.34 -3.00 13.32
CA VAL A 118 9.06 -4.01 12.30
C VAL A 118 7.69 -4.66 12.52
N THR A 119 7.39 -5.10 13.75
CA THR A 119 6.10 -5.75 14.05
C THR A 119 4.93 -4.82 13.80
N SER A 120 5.00 -3.54 14.22
CA SER A 120 3.92 -2.57 13.98
C SER A 120 3.69 -2.31 12.49
N LEU A 121 4.76 -2.23 11.69
CA LEU A 121 4.65 -2.06 10.24
C LEU A 121 4.11 -3.30 9.53
N LEU A 122 4.52 -4.51 9.94
CA LEU A 122 3.99 -5.76 9.39
C LEU A 122 2.50 -5.90 9.69
N VAL A 123 2.08 -5.60 10.92
CA VAL A 123 0.67 -5.57 11.31
C VAL A 123 -0.11 -4.56 10.48
N GLN A 124 0.44 -3.35 10.28
CA GLN A 124 -0.17 -2.33 9.42
C GLN A 124 -0.30 -2.79 7.97
N MET A 125 0.74 -3.43 7.40
CA MET A 125 0.67 -4.01 6.04
C MET A 125 -0.37 -5.13 5.96
N GLY A 126 -0.49 -5.97 6.98
CA GLY A 126 -1.54 -7.00 7.06
C GLY A 126 -2.93 -6.37 6.98
N PHE A 127 -3.21 -5.35 7.80
CA PHE A 127 -4.47 -4.62 7.75
C PHE A 127 -4.71 -3.96 6.38
N LEU A 128 -3.67 -3.38 5.77
CA LEU A 128 -3.77 -2.77 4.44
C LEU A 128 -4.16 -3.80 3.37
N LEU A 129 -3.47 -4.95 3.33
CA LEU A 129 -3.74 -6.01 2.35
C LEU A 129 -5.14 -6.62 2.55
N LEU A 130 -5.56 -6.85 3.79
CA LEU A 130 -6.89 -7.35 4.11
C LEU A 130 -7.98 -6.36 3.69
N SER A 131 -7.78 -5.06 3.98
CA SER A 131 -8.74 -4.02 3.61
C SER A 131 -8.81 -3.86 2.09
N ALA A 132 -7.67 -3.82 1.40
CA ALA A 132 -7.60 -3.73 -0.05
C ALA A 132 -8.24 -4.95 -0.71
N GLY A 133 -7.99 -6.16 -0.19
CA GLY A 133 -8.63 -7.39 -0.66
C GLY A 133 -10.14 -7.36 -0.48
N ALA A 134 -10.63 -6.95 0.70
CA ALA A 134 -12.06 -6.85 0.98
C ALA A 134 -12.75 -5.84 0.05
N VAL A 135 -12.20 -4.63 -0.08
CA VAL A 135 -12.71 -3.61 -0.99
C VAL A 135 -12.65 -4.09 -2.44
N GLY A 136 -11.56 -4.74 -2.85
CA GLY A 136 -11.39 -5.31 -4.17
C GLY A 136 -12.47 -6.34 -4.52
N VAL A 137 -12.77 -7.27 -3.62
CA VAL A 137 -13.83 -8.29 -3.80
C VAL A 137 -15.22 -7.66 -3.93
N TRP A 138 -15.49 -6.57 -3.19
CA TRP A 138 -16.76 -5.86 -3.27
C TRP A 138 -16.91 -5.03 -4.54
N LEU A 139 -15.84 -4.37 -4.99
CA LEU A 139 -15.86 -3.52 -6.19
C LEU A 139 -15.66 -4.29 -7.49
N LEU A 140 -15.14 -5.52 -7.46
CA LEU A 140 -14.90 -6.32 -8.66
C LEU A 140 -16.23 -6.70 -9.35
N PRO A 141 -16.48 -6.22 -10.59
CA PRO A 141 -17.67 -6.58 -11.34
C PRO A 141 -17.62 -8.05 -11.78
N ALA A 142 -18.74 -8.77 -11.68
CA ALA A 142 -18.81 -10.19 -12.04
C ALA A 142 -18.30 -10.52 -13.47
N PRO A 143 -18.55 -9.69 -14.50
CA PRO A 143 -18.02 -9.97 -15.85
C PRO A 143 -16.49 -9.94 -15.92
N LEU A 144 -15.83 -9.12 -15.09
CA LEU A 144 -14.37 -9.00 -15.03
C LEU A 144 -13.74 -10.07 -14.15
N ALA A 145 -14.54 -10.78 -13.34
CA ALA A 145 -14.06 -11.82 -12.45
C ALA A 145 -13.77 -13.16 -13.14
N GLY A 146 -14.32 -13.38 -14.34
CA GLY A 146 -14.08 -14.60 -15.13
C GLY A 146 -14.31 -15.88 -14.30
N PRO A 147 -13.31 -16.76 -14.16
CA PRO A 147 -13.42 -18.02 -13.40
C PRO A 147 -13.77 -17.85 -11.92
N LEU A 148 -13.53 -16.68 -11.34
CA LEU A 148 -13.82 -16.40 -9.93
C LEU A 148 -15.28 -15.98 -9.70
N ALA A 149 -16.04 -15.68 -10.76
CA ALA A 149 -17.42 -15.20 -10.67
C ALA A 149 -18.35 -16.08 -9.81
N PRO A 150 -18.26 -17.43 -9.84
CA PRO A 150 -19.10 -18.29 -8.99
C PRO A 150 -18.77 -18.17 -7.50
N VAL A 151 -17.52 -17.82 -7.16
CA VAL A 151 -17.01 -17.80 -5.78
C VAL A 151 -17.13 -16.41 -5.15
N LEU A 152 -17.31 -15.35 -5.95
CA LEU A 152 -17.43 -13.97 -5.49
C LEU A 152 -18.50 -13.74 -4.41
N PRO A 153 -19.72 -14.27 -4.53
CA PRO A 153 -20.74 -14.11 -3.48
C PRO A 153 -20.26 -14.67 -2.14
N VAL A 154 -19.64 -15.86 -2.15
CA VAL A 154 -19.07 -16.50 -0.95
C VAL A 154 -17.97 -15.63 -0.36
N LEU A 155 -17.05 -15.13 -1.19
CA LEU A 155 -15.98 -14.23 -0.73
C LEU A 155 -16.53 -12.94 -0.12
N ARG A 156 -17.57 -12.35 -0.70
CA ARG A 156 -18.24 -11.16 -0.15
C ARG A 156 -18.84 -11.44 1.23
N TRP A 157 -19.51 -12.57 1.40
CA TRP A 157 -20.03 -13.01 2.70
C TRP A 157 -18.94 -13.33 3.73
N LEU A 158 -17.75 -13.77 3.27
CA LEU A 158 -16.59 -14.00 4.13
C LEU A 158 -15.89 -12.71 4.56
N THR A 159 -16.03 -11.60 3.84
CA THR A 159 -15.38 -10.33 4.22
C THR A 159 -15.76 -9.80 5.62
N PRO A 160 -17.04 -9.73 6.04
CA PRO A 160 -17.37 -9.32 7.41
C PRO A 160 -16.82 -10.30 8.46
N ALA A 161 -16.81 -11.61 8.17
CA ALA A 161 -16.22 -12.61 9.07
C ALA A 161 -14.69 -12.42 9.22
N ALA A 162 -13.99 -12.15 8.11
CA ALA A 162 -12.56 -11.84 8.13
C ALA A 162 -12.26 -10.54 8.90
N LEU A 163 -13.08 -9.50 8.73
CA LEU A 163 -12.95 -8.25 9.48
C LEU A 163 -13.19 -8.43 10.99
N LEU A 164 -14.12 -9.31 11.38
CA LEU A 164 -14.38 -9.65 12.78
C LEU A 164 -13.23 -10.44 13.41
N LEU A 165 -12.63 -11.39 12.68
CA LEU A 165 -11.46 -12.17 13.15
C LEU A 165 -10.24 -11.29 13.41
N VAL A 166 -10.11 -10.23 12.62
CA VAL A 166 -9.02 -9.26 12.68
C VAL A 166 -9.26 -8.21 13.78
N HIS A 167 -10.44 -8.22 14.41
CA HIS A 167 -10.76 -7.30 15.49
C HIS A 167 -9.88 -7.58 16.74
N PRO A 168 -9.29 -6.55 17.38
CA PRO A 168 -8.36 -6.72 18.50
C PRO A 168 -8.92 -7.51 19.69
N ARG A 169 -10.25 -7.53 19.85
CA ARG A 169 -10.91 -8.32 20.91
C ARG A 169 -10.83 -9.83 20.66
N VAL A 170 -10.92 -10.27 19.40
CA VAL A 170 -10.88 -11.69 19.02
C VAL A 170 -9.45 -12.22 19.08
N ILE A 171 -8.49 -11.42 18.63
CA ILE A 171 -7.06 -11.74 18.75
C ILE A 171 -6.65 -11.86 20.22
N ARG A 172 -7.22 -11.02 21.10
CA ARG A 172 -6.94 -11.06 22.54
C ARG A 172 -7.57 -12.28 23.23
N SER A 173 -8.75 -12.73 22.81
CA SER A 173 -9.42 -13.88 23.43
C SER A 173 -8.81 -15.24 23.07
N GLY A 174 -8.05 -15.32 21.97
CA GLY A 174 -7.32 -16.55 21.59
C GLY A 174 -5.92 -16.68 22.22
N LEU A 175 -5.47 -15.68 22.97
CA LEU A 175 -4.16 -15.64 23.63
C LEU A 175 -4.29 -15.66 25.17
N GLY A 176 -5.48 -15.98 25.69
CA GLY A 176 -5.79 -16.12 27.12
C GLY A 176 -5.90 -17.57 27.54
#